data_AF-A0A9D4UA12-F1
#
_entry.id   AF-A0A9D4UA12-F1
#
_cell.length_a   1.000
_cell.length_b   1.000
_cell.length_c   1.000
_cell.angle_alpha   90.00
_cell.angle_beta   90.00
_cell.angle_gamma   90.00
#
_symmetry.space_group_name_H-M   'P 1'
#
loop_
_entity.id
_entity.type
_entity.pdbx_description
1 polymer ?
#
loop_
_entity_poly.entity_id
_entity_poly.type
_entity_poly.pdbx_seq_one_letter_code
_entity_poly.pdbx_strand_id
1 'polypeptide(L)'
;MGMLLGALDNPPHVDIMTAREQFIFTAKQIGSRSLSTAKAFAVMGAIFSTTECMVEKARAKHDLKNTAIAGCVTGGAISVRAGAKASCLGCVGFATFSVLIEKVLAGHQ
;
A
#
# COMPACT_ATOMS: atom_id res chain seq x y z
N MET A 1 -7.24 0.73 4.56
CA MET A 1 -7.16 0.92 6.04
C MET A 1 -8.29 0.13 6.68
N GLY A 2 -7.96 -1.11 7.05
CA GLY A 2 -8.90 -2.21 7.26
C GLY A 2 -9.59 -2.22 8.62
N MET A 3 -10.21 -3.37 8.90
CA MET A 3 -11.04 -3.68 10.07
C MET A 3 -10.49 -3.15 11.41
N LEU A 4 -9.17 -3.18 11.62
CA LEU A 4 -8.51 -2.65 12.81
C LEU A 4 -8.68 -1.13 12.99
N LEU A 5 -8.52 -0.33 11.92
CA LEU A 5 -8.78 1.11 12.00
C LEU A 5 -10.29 1.41 11.97
N GLY A 6 -11.10 0.52 11.41
CA GLY A 6 -12.56 0.56 11.54
C GLY A 6 -13.07 0.30 12.96
N ALA A 7 -12.33 -0.48 13.76
CA ALA A 7 -12.62 -0.70 15.18
C ALA A 7 -12.20 0.51 16.04
N LEU A 8 -11.14 1.24 15.68
CA LEU A 8 -10.70 2.47 16.37
C LEU A 8 -11.59 3.68 16.06
N ASP A 9 -12.15 3.76 14.85
CA ASP A 9 -13.01 4.86 14.38
C ASP A 9 -14.48 4.67 14.78
N ASN A 10 -14.79 3.65 15.57
CA ASN A 10 -16.15 3.40 16.03
C ASN A 10 -16.54 4.45 17.08
N PRO A 11 -17.51 5.35 16.81
CA PRO A 11 -17.99 6.29 17.82
C PRO A 11 -18.63 5.53 19.00
N PRO A 12 -18.70 6.11 20.22
CA PRO A 12 -19.30 5.50 21.42
C PRO A 12 -20.83 5.28 21.33
N HIS A 13 -21.39 5.14 20.12
CA HIS A 13 -22.82 5.01 19.85
C HIS A 13 -23.30 3.56 19.67
N VAL A 14 -22.43 2.58 19.96
CA VAL A 14 -22.73 1.16 19.79
C VAL A 14 -23.50 0.51 20.93
N ASP A 15 -23.68 1.20 22.05
CA ASP A 15 -24.41 0.67 23.22
C ASP A 15 -25.94 0.60 23.04
N ILE A 16 -26.49 1.24 22.00
CA ILE A 16 -27.94 1.29 21.72
C ILE A 16 -28.36 0.24 20.67
N MET A 17 -27.41 -0.51 20.10
CA MET A 17 -27.64 -1.43 18.99
C MET A 17 -27.47 -2.87 19.45
N THR A 18 -28.34 -3.78 18.98
CA THR A 18 -28.20 -5.21 19.32
C THR A 18 -26.90 -5.76 18.69
N ALA A 19 -26.20 -6.68 19.37
CA ALA A 19 -24.92 -7.26 18.90
C ALA A 19 -24.95 -7.76 17.44
N ARG A 20 -26.10 -8.24 16.96
CA ARG A 20 -26.29 -8.62 15.55
C ARG A 20 -26.24 -7.42 14.59
N GLU A 21 -26.84 -6.30 14.94
CA GLU A 21 -26.85 -5.10 14.10
C GLU A 21 -25.47 -4.46 14.04
N GLN A 22 -24.71 -4.47 15.14
CA GLN A 22 -23.29 -4.06 15.15
C GLN A 22 -22.46 -4.91 14.19
N PHE A 23 -22.66 -6.24 14.21
CA PHE A 23 -21.96 -7.15 13.30
C PHE A 23 -22.31 -6.87 11.83
N ILE A 24 -23.60 -6.67 11.51
CA ILE A 24 -24.05 -6.40 10.14
C ILE A 24 -23.54 -5.04 9.64
N PHE A 25 -23.62 -4.00 10.47
CA PHE A 25 -23.12 -2.67 10.15
C PHE A 25 -21.60 -2.70 9.92
N THR A 26 -20.87 -3.35 10.82
CA THR A 26 -19.42 -3.54 10.73
C THR A 26 -19.05 -4.32 9.47
N ALA A 27 -19.72 -5.42 9.18
CA ALA A 27 -19.50 -6.22 7.97
C ALA A 27 -19.72 -5.40 6.69
N LYS A 28 -20.80 -4.59 6.64
CA LYS A 28 -21.09 -3.72 5.49
C LYS A 28 -20.05 -2.61 5.33
N GLN A 29 -19.59 -2.04 6.44
CA GLN A 29 -18.53 -1.04 6.47
C GLN A 29 -17.19 -1.62 6.03
N ILE A 30 -16.85 -2.84 6.48
CA ILE A 30 -15.65 -3.57 6.05
C ILE A 30 -15.69 -3.80 4.54
N GLY A 31 -16.83 -4.25 3.99
CA GLY A 31 -16.97 -4.50 2.56
C GLY A 31 -16.69 -3.25 1.71
N SER A 32 -17.32 -2.12 2.05
CA SER A 32 -17.11 -0.85 1.35
C SER A 32 -15.65 -0.35 1.45
N ARG A 33 -15.07 -0.37 2.66
CA ARG A 33 -13.68 0.07 2.88
C ARG A 33 -12.65 -0.88 2.24
N SER A 34 -12.97 -2.17 2.12
CA SER A 34 -12.11 -3.17 1.46
C SER A 34 -11.98 -2.90 -0.02
N LEU A 35 -13.07 -2.55 -0.72
CA LEU A 35 -13.02 -2.20 -2.15
C LEU A 35 -12.15 -0.96 -2.41
N SER A 36 -12.27 0.08 -1.58
CA SER A 36 -11.42 1.27 -1.69
C SER A 36 -9.94 0.93 -1.47
N THR A 37 -9.66 0.10 -0.46
CA THR A 37 -8.29 -0.35 -0.15
C THR A 37 -7.72 -1.21 -1.28
N ALA A 38 -8.51 -2.13 -1.85
CA ALA A 38 -8.10 -2.96 -2.98
C ALA A 38 -7.72 -2.11 -4.20
N LYS A 39 -8.48 -1.04 -4.50
CA LYS A 39 -8.13 -0.09 -5.58
C LYS A 39 -6.78 0.58 -5.32
N ALA A 40 -6.51 1.00 -4.09
CA ALA A 40 -5.21 1.60 -3.74
C ALA A 40 -4.05 0.62 -3.95
N PHE A 41 -4.20 -0.64 -3.52
CA PHE A 41 -3.20 -1.69 -3.74
C PHE A 41 -3.00 -2.03 -5.22
N ALA A 42 -4.09 -2.08 -6.00
CA ALA A 42 -4.01 -2.33 -7.43
C ALA A 42 -3.21 -1.22 -8.14
N VAL A 43 -3.45 0.06 -7.80
CA VAL A 43 -2.69 1.19 -8.36
C VAL A 43 -1.22 1.13 -7.96
N MET A 44 -0.91 0.85 -6.68
CA MET A 44 0.45 0.68 -6.20
C MET A 44 1.20 -0.42 -6.96
N GLY A 45 0.59 -1.61 -7.07
CA GLY A 45 1.19 -2.76 -7.75
C GLY A 45 1.37 -2.54 -9.26
N ALA A 46 0.42 -1.85 -9.90
CA ALA A 46 0.53 -1.52 -11.31
C ALA A 46 1.70 -0.56 -11.59
N ILE A 47 1.87 0.50 -10.78
CA ILE A 47 2.97 1.45 -10.96
C ILE A 47 4.31 0.76 -10.69
N PHE A 48 4.38 -0.07 -9.66
CA PHE A 48 5.57 -0.83 -9.34
C PHE A 48 5.97 -1.72 -10.52
N SER A 49 5.13 -2.69 -10.90
CA SER A 49 5.40 -3.65 -11.97
C SER A 49 5.74 -3.00 -13.32
N THR A 50 5.01 -1.93 -13.69
CA THR A 50 5.31 -1.20 -14.93
C THR A 50 6.67 -0.51 -14.88
N THR A 51 7.02 0.11 -13.74
CA THR A 51 8.32 0.76 -13.58
C THR A 51 9.46 -0.27 -13.64
N GLU A 52 9.32 -1.40 -12.96
CA GLU A 52 10.37 -2.43 -12.97
C GLU A 52 10.58 -2.97 -14.38
N CYS A 53 9.49 -3.25 -15.09
CA CYS A 53 9.53 -3.74 -16.47
C CYS A 53 10.17 -2.72 -17.43
N MET A 54 9.87 -1.42 -17.28
CA MET A 54 10.49 -0.38 -18.11
C MET A 54 11.99 -0.24 -17.85
N VAL A 55 12.40 -0.22 -16.57
CA VAL A 55 13.83 -0.05 -16.24
C VAL A 55 14.62 -1.32 -16.56
N GLU A 56 14.02 -2.51 -16.40
CA GLU A 56 14.61 -3.77 -16.83
C GLU A 56 14.82 -3.81 -18.34
N LYS A 57 13.83 -3.40 -19.14
CA LYS A 57 13.99 -3.30 -20.60
C LYS A 57 15.11 -2.33 -21.01
N ALA A 58 15.33 -1.25 -20.25
CA ALA A 58 16.38 -0.28 -20.53
C ALA A 58 17.78 -0.76 -20.12
N ARG A 59 17.90 -1.53 -19.02
CA ARG A 59 19.18 -1.94 -18.43
C ARG A 59 19.57 -3.39 -18.72
N ALA A 60 18.63 -4.21 -19.20
CA ALA A 60 18.77 -5.65 -19.44
C ALA A 60 19.33 -6.43 -18.24
N LYS A 61 19.07 -5.95 -17.01
CA LYS A 61 19.48 -6.57 -15.75
C LYS A 61 18.42 -6.36 -14.68
N HIS A 62 18.14 -7.42 -13.91
CA HIS A 62 17.31 -7.37 -12.72
C HIS A 62 18.21 -7.26 -11.48
N ASP A 63 18.38 -6.06 -10.96
CA ASP A 63 19.23 -5.74 -9.80
C ASP A 63 18.42 -5.01 -8.72
N LEU A 64 18.88 -5.07 -7.47
CA LEU A 64 18.32 -4.32 -6.32
C LEU A 64 18.09 -2.82 -6.58
N LYS A 65 18.88 -2.23 -7.48
CA LYS A 65 18.74 -0.81 -7.87
C LYS A 65 17.47 -0.58 -8.69
N ASN A 66 17.07 -1.55 -9.51
CA ASN A 66 15.87 -1.48 -10.33
C ASN A 66 14.63 -1.41 -9.44
N THR A 67 14.59 -2.31 -8.45
CA THR A 67 13.51 -2.43 -7.47
C THR A 67 13.48 -1.24 -6.51
N ALA A 68 14.64 -0.70 -6.11
CA ALA A 68 14.70 0.53 -5.33
C ALA A 68 14.12 1.73 -6.09
N ILE A 69 14.43 1.85 -7.39
CA ILE A 69 13.88 2.90 -8.26
C ILE A 69 12.38 2.72 -8.42
N ALA A 70 11.91 1.51 -8.71
CA ALA A 70 10.49 1.21 -8.83
C ALA A 70 9.72 1.49 -7.53
N GLY A 71 10.29 1.13 -6.38
CA GLY A 71 9.77 1.46 -5.06
C GLY A 71 9.67 2.97 -4.86
N CYS A 72 10.75 3.72 -5.14
CA CYS A 72 10.74 5.17 -5.02
C CYS A 72 9.70 5.84 -5.94
N VAL A 73 9.64 5.43 -7.21
CA VAL A 73 8.69 5.97 -8.20
C VAL A 73 7.26 5.69 -7.76
N THR A 74 6.97 4.48 -7.30
CA THR A 74 5.65 4.11 -6.77
C THR A 74 5.30 4.97 -5.55
N GLY A 75 6.15 4.98 -4.52
CA GLY A 75 5.89 5.73 -3.29
C GLY A 75 5.79 7.24 -3.50
N GLY A 76 6.60 7.79 -4.40
CA GLY A 76 6.54 9.20 -4.82
C GLY A 76 5.27 9.51 -5.62
N ALA A 77 4.91 8.66 -6.59
CA ALA A 77 3.77 8.88 -7.47
C ALA A 77 2.43 8.89 -6.71
N ILE A 78 2.22 7.99 -5.74
CA ILE A 78 0.97 8.04 -4.95
C ILE A 78 0.96 9.22 -3.98
N SER A 79 2.13 9.62 -3.47
CA SER A 79 2.24 10.68 -2.45
C SER A 79 2.33 12.09 -3.05
N VAL A 80 2.42 12.23 -4.38
CA VAL A 80 2.57 13.52 -5.07
C VAL A 80 1.46 14.51 -4.70
N ARG A 81 0.22 14.01 -4.57
CA ARG A 81 -0.96 14.80 -4.21
C ARG A 81 -0.96 15.28 -2.75
N ALA A 82 -0.16 14.67 -1.89
CA ALA A 82 0.02 15.06 -0.49
C ALA A 82 1.16 16.07 -0.29
N GLY A 83 1.83 16.48 -1.38
CA GLY A 83 2.87 17.51 -1.38
C GLY A 83 4.29 16.96 -1.46
N ALA A 84 5.27 17.86 -1.70
CA ALA A 84 6.66 17.49 -1.96
C ALA A 84 7.33 16.73 -0.80
N LYS A 85 7.06 17.14 0.45
CA LYS A 85 7.60 16.47 1.65
C LYS A 85 7.06 15.03 1.78
N ALA A 86 5.77 14.84 1.53
CA ALA A 86 5.14 13.52 1.54
C ALA A 86 5.67 12.65 0.40
N SER A 87 5.90 13.23 -0.79
CA SER A 87 6.52 12.52 -1.92
C SER A 87 7.95 12.05 -1.62
N CYS A 88 8.75 12.88 -0.94
CA CYS A 88 10.11 12.51 -0.55
C CYS A 88 10.11 11.36 0.47
N LEU A 89 9.30 11.48 1.52
CA LEU A 89 9.12 10.43 2.53
C LEU A 89 8.56 9.15 1.91
N GLY A 90 7.59 9.26 1.00
CA GLY A 90 7.01 8.15 0.25
C GLY A 90 8.04 7.43 -0.62
N CYS A 91 8.85 8.17 -1.37
CA CYS A 91 9.93 7.59 -2.17
C CYS A 91 10.94 6.84 -1.29
N VAL A 92 11.46 7.48 -0.24
CA VAL A 92 12.47 6.86 0.64
C VAL A 92 11.91 5.63 1.35
N GLY A 93 10.67 5.72 1.86
CA GLY A 93 10.00 4.62 2.54
C GLY A 93 9.77 3.41 1.64
N PHE A 94 9.17 3.61 0.46
CA PHE A 94 8.92 2.52 -0.47
C PHE A 94 10.20 1.95 -1.09
N ALA A 95 11.20 2.78 -1.39
CA ALA A 95 12.50 2.28 -1.87
C ALA A 95 13.20 1.39 -0.82
N THR A 96 13.20 1.83 0.44
CA THR A 96 13.82 1.08 1.53
C THR A 96 13.08 -0.23 1.78
N PHE A 97 11.74 -0.18 1.80
CA PHE A 97 10.91 -1.37 1.97
C PHE A 97 11.13 -2.40 0.84
N SER A 98 11.15 -1.97 -0.42
CA SER A 98 11.37 -2.86 -1.56
C SER A 98 12.74 -3.55 -1.50
N VAL A 99 13.80 -2.81 -1.17
CA VAL A 99 15.15 -3.39 -1.02
C VAL A 99 15.21 -4.39 0.14
N LEU A 100 14.53 -4.08 1.26
CA LEU A 100 14.47 -5.01 2.39
C LEU A 100 13.76 -6.32 2.01
N ILE A 101 12.66 -6.26 1.27
CA ILE A 101 11.95 -7.45 0.81
C ILE A 101 12.84 -8.33 -0.06
N GLU A 102 13.56 -7.75 -1.03
CA GLU A 102 14.50 -8.53 -1.84
C GLU A 102 15.64 -9.11 -1.02
N LYS A 103 16.14 -8.39 -0.02
CA LYS A 103 17.17 -8.90 0.89
C LYS A 103 16.68 -10.07 1.73
N VAL A 104 15.44 -10.01 2.23
CA VAL A 104 14.82 -11.11 2.97
C VAL A 104 14.56 -12.30 2.05
N LEU A 105 14.04 -12.06 0.84
CA LEU A 105 13.72 -13.11 -0.11
C LEU A 105 14.97 -13.81 -0.66
N ALA A 106 16.04 -13.06 -0.92
CA ALA A 106 17.33 -13.59 -1.34
C ALA A 106 18.04 -14.40 -0.23
N GLY A 107 17.68 -14.19 1.04
CA GLY A 107 18.18 -14.99 2.16
C GLY A 107 17.43 -16.32 2.36
N HIS A 108 16.35 -16.56 1.61
CA HIS A 108 15.50 -17.75 1.69
C HIS A 108 15.59 -18.67 0.45
N GLN A 109 16.60 -18.47 -0.40
CA GLN A 109 17.03 -19.38 -1.48
C GLN A 109 18.44 -19.89 -1.21
#